data_AF-F4S6E5-F1
#
_entry.id   AF-F4S6E5-F1
#
_cell.length_a   1.000
_cell.length_b   1.000
_cell.length_c   1.000
_cell.angle_alpha   90.00
_cell.angle_beta   90.00
_cell.angle_gamma   90.00
#
_symmetry.space_group_name_H-M   'P 1'
#
loop_
_entity.id
_entity.type
_entity.pdbx_description
1 polymer ?
#
loop_
_entity_poly.entity_id
_entity_poly.type
_entity_poly.pdbx_seq_one_letter_code
_entity_poly.pdbx_strand_id
1 'polypeptide(L)'
;MPSTYGATLRVLIELNQKLLLQKNIDFNHDESIKMIDFGSGTGAVAWAAKEVWKNSKIDYYGLEKSSSMIWLSDHLLNPTNENDHDTSTTESDLNDQIHDDSINSKSNLQTSFHRLSISPHKLDNRRKLSTDEKLLEELEKLEKEEKEFQEADENTKSIESKITEEDTLSSIQSKIKNKQNLIAIMSFTLSDLPNEESRRQAILQLWKTGAKTMIIIDRGTPSGFQLISMARQQLLNLGKRSSISQESSWILAPCSHDLICPLIGSKHFCHFSQRIQRPKFLKVTKHTLIDEEDCKFSYVIVRRGLRDECKFDEGRFSLDDQVVEVDDIKMGSSDQVIESNQVEDHQVQSNPVNWPRIILPPHKKKGHVILDVCSSSGQIERMTIPKSQGKSDYYDARKSHWGDSWPHGSKKVPLVKEIKKVIKKSI
;
A
#
# COMPACT_ATOMS: atom_id res chain seq x y z
N MET A 1 0.56 -10.19 16.75
CA MET A 1 1.02 -10.48 15.37
C MET A 1 2.16 -9.54 14.99
N PRO A 2 3.43 -9.92 15.25
CA PRO A 2 4.59 -9.09 14.90
C PRO A 2 4.67 -8.82 13.39
N SER A 3 4.20 -9.77 12.58
CA SER A 3 4.14 -9.69 11.11
C SER A 3 3.23 -8.57 10.63
N THR A 4 1.98 -8.54 11.10
CA THR A 4 1.00 -7.51 10.76
C THR A 4 1.50 -6.14 11.18
N TYR A 5 1.92 -5.98 12.44
CA TYR A 5 2.48 -4.73 12.94
C TYR A 5 3.68 -4.25 12.10
N GLY A 6 4.64 -5.13 11.81
CA GLY A 6 5.84 -4.78 11.04
C GLY A 6 5.52 -4.32 9.62
N ALA A 7 4.65 -5.04 8.91
CA ALA A 7 4.22 -4.66 7.56
C ALA A 7 3.46 -3.32 7.58
N THR A 8 2.50 -3.17 8.50
CA THR A 8 1.73 -1.93 8.64
C THR A 8 2.62 -0.75 8.99
N LEU A 9 3.53 -0.90 9.95
CA LEU A 9 4.49 0.14 10.34
C LEU A 9 5.32 0.60 9.15
N ARG A 10 5.85 -0.34 8.36
CA ARG A 10 6.64 -0.02 7.15
C ARG A 10 5.83 0.80 6.14
N VAL A 11 4.58 0.44 5.90
CA VAL A 11 3.69 1.14 4.96
C VAL A 11 3.31 2.53 5.48
N LEU A 12 3.02 2.68 6.78
CA LEU A 12 2.70 3.98 7.37
C LEU A 12 3.91 4.93 7.42
N ILE A 13 5.13 4.42 7.63
CA ILE A 13 6.36 5.21 7.51
C ILE A 13 6.51 5.74 6.08
N GLU A 14 6.31 4.89 5.07
CA GLU A 14 6.38 5.31 3.68
C GLU A 14 5.30 6.33 3.31
N LEU A 15 4.07 6.14 3.80
CA LEU A 15 3.01 7.13 3.68
C LEU A 15 3.47 8.48 4.24
N ASN A 16 3.93 8.50 5.49
CA ASN A 16 4.35 9.72 6.15
C ASN A 16 5.46 10.44 5.37
N GLN A 17 6.46 9.70 4.89
CA GLN A 17 7.52 10.26 4.04
C GLN A 17 6.98 10.87 2.74
N LYS A 18 6.07 10.17 2.04
CA LYS A 18 5.48 10.67 0.79
C LYS A 18 4.63 11.91 1.04
N LEU A 19 3.84 11.94 2.12
CA LEU A 19 3.01 13.09 2.46
C LEU A 19 3.85 14.34 2.80
N LEU A 20 4.93 14.18 3.57
CA LEU A 20 5.87 15.26 3.87
C LEU A 20 6.53 15.84 2.61
N LEU A 21 6.87 14.99 1.64
CA LEU A 21 7.50 15.42 0.39
C LEU A 21 6.57 16.18 -0.55
N GLN A 22 5.26 15.96 -0.46
CA GLN A 22 4.30 16.63 -1.34
C GLN A 22 4.07 18.11 -0.98
N LYS A 23 4.57 18.62 0.16
CA LYS A 23 4.28 19.98 0.70
C LYS A 23 2.79 20.35 0.78
N ASN A 24 1.89 19.42 0.47
CA ASN A 24 0.45 19.59 0.34
C ASN A 24 -0.31 19.08 1.57
N ILE A 25 0.41 18.44 2.49
CA ILE A 25 -0.07 18.09 3.83
C ILE A 25 1.13 18.33 4.74
N ASP A 26 1.32 19.59 5.16
CA ASP A 26 1.74 19.74 6.54
C ASP A 26 0.60 19.10 7.33
N PHE A 27 0.81 17.92 7.89
CA PHE A 27 0.14 17.60 9.14
C PHE A 27 0.70 18.64 10.12
N ASN A 28 0.21 19.87 10.02
CA ASN A 28 0.48 20.90 10.98
C ASN A 28 0.24 20.22 12.31
N HIS A 29 1.23 20.31 13.20
CA HIS A 29 1.24 19.59 14.46
C HIS A 29 -0.05 19.78 15.31
N ASP A 30 -0.92 20.73 14.93
CA ASP A 30 -2.23 21.01 15.50
C ASP A 30 -3.43 20.17 14.98
N GLU A 31 -3.40 19.53 13.80
CA GLU A 31 -4.58 18.79 13.30
C GLU A 31 -4.55 17.29 13.62
N SER A 32 -5.68 16.76 14.12
CA SER A 32 -5.80 15.33 14.45
C SER A 32 -5.90 14.43 13.21
N ILE A 33 -5.07 13.38 13.20
CA ILE A 33 -5.10 12.31 12.20
C ILE A 33 -6.26 11.39 12.53
N LYS A 34 -7.12 11.10 11.54
CA LYS A 34 -8.28 10.24 11.72
C LYS A 34 -8.07 8.96 10.94
N MET A 35 -8.29 7.82 11.57
CA MET A 35 -8.05 6.51 10.96
C MET A 35 -9.26 5.59 11.10
N ILE A 36 -9.70 4.98 10.00
CA ILE A 36 -10.69 3.89 10.01
C ILE A 36 -9.98 2.61 9.59
N ASP A 37 -9.93 1.62 10.47
CA ASP A 37 -9.30 0.32 10.23
C ASP A 37 -10.33 -0.80 10.07
N PHE A 38 -10.44 -1.35 8.86
CA PHE A 38 -11.38 -2.42 8.52
C PHE A 38 -10.77 -3.79 8.80
N GLY A 39 -11.38 -4.54 9.72
CA GLY A 39 -10.84 -5.81 10.21
C GLY A 39 -9.70 -5.58 11.19
N SER A 40 -9.91 -4.69 12.17
CA SER A 40 -8.82 -4.18 13.00
C SER A 40 -8.16 -5.22 13.91
N GLY A 41 -8.82 -6.37 14.13
CA GLY A 41 -8.33 -7.42 15.03
C GLY A 41 -8.00 -6.85 16.40
N THR A 42 -6.77 -7.05 16.86
CA THR A 42 -6.26 -6.54 18.14
C THR A 42 -5.68 -5.11 18.06
N GLY A 43 -5.91 -4.37 16.96
CA GLY A 43 -5.48 -2.99 16.80
C GLY A 43 -4.03 -2.78 16.36
N ALA A 44 -3.46 -3.69 15.56
CA ALA A 44 -2.06 -3.56 15.10
C ALA A 44 -1.79 -2.25 14.34
N VAL A 45 -2.79 -1.75 13.60
CA VAL A 45 -2.74 -0.44 12.94
C VAL A 45 -2.65 0.70 13.95
N ALA A 46 -3.44 0.67 15.02
CA ALA A 46 -3.42 1.70 16.06
C ALA A 46 -2.01 1.83 16.69
N TRP A 47 -1.38 0.69 17.00
CA TRP A 47 -0.01 0.65 17.52
C TRP A 47 1.00 1.21 16.52
N ALA A 48 0.91 0.82 15.25
CA ALA A 48 1.81 1.32 14.21
C ALA A 48 1.62 2.84 13.98
N ALA A 49 0.39 3.32 14.00
CA ALA A 49 0.08 4.74 13.86
C ALA A 49 0.68 5.58 15.00
N LYS A 50 0.57 5.09 16.24
CA LYS A 50 1.18 5.73 17.42
C LYS A 50 2.70 5.89 17.27
N GLU A 51 3.36 4.89 16.67
CA GLU A 51 4.82 4.93 16.44
C GLU A 51 5.22 5.89 15.31
N VAL A 52 4.42 5.98 14.23
CA VAL A 52 4.72 6.87 13.09
C VAL A 52 4.44 8.33 13.41
N TRP A 53 3.33 8.61 14.12
CA TRP A 53 2.86 9.97 14.40
C TRP A 53 2.87 10.29 15.89
N LYS A 54 4.03 10.15 16.53
CA LYS A 54 4.23 10.33 17.99
C LYS A 54 3.77 11.69 18.52
N ASN A 55 3.91 12.73 17.69
CA ASN A 55 3.63 14.12 18.07
C ASN A 55 2.28 14.63 17.58
N SER A 56 1.45 13.77 16.97
CA SER A 56 0.13 14.13 16.46
C SER A 56 -0.95 13.43 17.26
N LYS A 57 -2.09 14.10 17.43
CA LYS A 57 -3.28 13.45 17.97
C LYS A 57 -3.85 12.48 16.92
N ILE A 58 -4.18 11.25 17.33
CA ILE A 58 -4.73 10.21 16.48
C ILE A 58 -6.10 9.81 17.01
N ASP A 59 -7.14 10.02 16.21
CA ASP A 59 -8.50 9.52 16.46
C ASP A 59 -8.71 8.25 15.62
N TYR A 60 -8.66 7.10 16.28
CA TYR A 60 -8.68 5.78 15.66
C TYR A 60 -10.03 5.07 15.83
N TYR A 61 -10.57 4.57 14.72
CA TYR A 61 -11.82 3.83 14.64
C TYR A 61 -11.55 2.41 14.10
N GLY A 62 -11.52 1.42 15.00
CA GLY A 62 -11.35 0.01 14.60
C GLY A 62 -12.69 -0.64 14.31
N LEU A 63 -12.85 -1.25 13.14
CA LEU A 63 -14.03 -2.00 12.74
C LEU A 63 -13.70 -3.49 12.75
N GLU A 64 -14.42 -4.28 13.55
CA GLU A 64 -14.13 -5.69 13.73
C GLU A 64 -15.41 -6.52 13.83
N LYS A 65 -15.44 -7.71 13.23
CA LYS A 65 -16.61 -8.62 13.28
C LYS A 65 -16.69 -9.37 14.61
N SER A 66 -15.54 -9.67 15.22
CA SER A 66 -15.42 -10.46 16.45
C SER A 66 -15.52 -9.59 17.70
N SER A 67 -16.58 -9.79 18.50
CA SER A 67 -16.73 -9.11 19.79
C SER A 67 -15.57 -9.37 20.75
N SER A 68 -14.99 -10.57 20.72
CA SER A 68 -13.84 -10.91 21.58
C SER A 68 -12.58 -10.13 21.19
N MET A 69 -12.37 -9.89 19.88
CA MET A 69 -11.24 -9.08 19.43
C MET A 69 -11.45 -7.60 19.76
N ILE A 70 -12.69 -7.10 19.64
CA ILE A 70 -13.08 -5.75 20.09
C ILE A 70 -12.76 -5.58 21.58
N TRP A 71 -13.28 -6.47 22.42
CA TRP A 71 -13.04 -6.44 23.86
C TRP A 71 -11.54 -6.45 24.18
N LEU A 72 -10.79 -7.38 23.58
CA LEU A 72 -9.34 -7.49 23.80
C LEU A 72 -8.60 -6.23 23.33
N SER A 73 -8.97 -5.67 22.18
CA SER A 73 -8.34 -4.46 21.64
C SER A 73 -8.57 -3.23 22.52
N ASP A 74 -9.76 -3.12 23.10
CA ASP A 74 -10.10 -2.03 24.02
C ASP A 74 -9.27 -2.11 25.31
N HIS A 75 -9.12 -3.30 25.89
CA HIS A 75 -8.30 -3.51 27.09
C HIS A 75 -6.80 -3.30 26.82
N LEU A 76 -6.30 -3.69 25.64
CA LEU A 76 -4.89 -3.52 25.29
C LEU A 76 -4.52 -2.05 25.04
N LEU A 77 -5.42 -1.25 24.45
CA LEU A 77 -5.13 0.12 24.02
C LEU A 77 -5.65 1.19 25.00
N ASN A 78 -6.63 0.85 25.83
CA ASN A 78 -7.17 1.68 26.89
C ASN A 78 -7.10 0.90 28.22
N PRO A 79 -5.89 0.55 28.72
CA PRO A 79 -5.78 -0.13 30.00
C PRO A 79 -6.40 0.78 31.08
N THR A 80 -7.53 0.35 31.65
CA THR A 80 -8.06 0.95 32.86
C THR A 80 -7.04 0.70 33.97
N ASN A 81 -6.74 1.71 34.78
CA ASN A 81 -5.97 1.51 36.01
C ASN A 81 -6.81 0.61 36.94
N GLU A 82 -6.66 -0.71 36.82
CA GLU A 82 -7.23 -1.70 37.75
C GLU A 82 -6.49 -1.63 39.09
N ASN A 83 -6.64 -0.52 39.82
CA ASN A 83 -6.19 -0.39 41.21
C ASN A 83 -7.35 -0.13 42.18
N ASP A 84 -8.60 -0.24 41.75
CA ASP A 84 -9.77 -0.15 42.63
C ASP A 84 -10.57 -1.46 42.57
N HIS A 85 -10.06 -2.49 43.25
CA HIS A 85 -10.80 -3.52 44.00
C HIS A 85 -9.96 -4.80 44.14
N ASP A 86 -9.18 -4.90 45.22
CA ASP A 86 -9.13 -6.13 46.03
C ASP A 86 -8.40 -5.85 47.35
N THR A 87 -9.18 -5.49 48.37
CA THR A 87 -8.77 -5.65 49.76
C THR A 87 -8.84 -7.13 50.13
N SER A 88 -7.69 -7.80 50.12
CA SER A 88 -7.26 -8.80 51.12
C SER A 88 -6.36 -9.85 50.48
N THR A 89 -5.05 -9.80 50.74
CA THR A 89 -4.32 -10.83 51.50
C THR A 89 -2.81 -10.56 51.46
N THR A 90 -2.20 -10.86 52.59
CA THR A 90 -0.81 -10.72 52.99
C THR A 90 0.19 -11.42 52.07
N GLU A 91 1.31 -10.78 51.72
CA GLU A 91 2.65 -11.16 52.22
C GLU A 91 3.77 -10.29 51.61
N SER A 92 4.84 -10.24 52.38
CA SER A 92 6.00 -9.36 52.42
C SER A 92 6.98 -9.46 51.26
N ASP A 93 7.59 -8.30 50.99
CA ASP A 93 8.99 -8.07 50.60
C ASP A 93 9.58 -8.74 49.35
N LEU A 94 9.85 -7.92 48.34
CA LEU A 94 11.21 -7.65 47.84
C LEU A 94 11.20 -6.39 46.96
N ASN A 95 11.90 -5.35 47.45
CA ASN A 95 12.16 -4.10 46.76
C ASN A 95 12.97 -4.30 45.48
N ASP A 96 12.48 -3.78 44.36
CA ASP A 96 13.35 -3.22 43.31
C ASP A 96 12.83 -1.83 42.95
N GLN A 97 13.60 -0.82 43.37
CA GLN A 97 13.36 0.58 43.07
C GLN A 97 13.66 0.84 41.59
N ILE A 98 12.60 0.95 40.78
CA ILE A 98 12.66 1.70 39.53
C ILE A 98 11.89 3.00 39.77
N HIS A 99 12.62 4.11 39.82
CA HIS A 99 12.07 5.45 39.72
C HIS A 99 11.31 5.57 38.38
N ASP A 100 9.98 5.54 38.41
CA ASP A 100 9.14 5.87 37.26
C ASP A 100 8.53 7.26 37.47
N ASP A 101 9.33 8.29 37.20
CA ASP A 101 8.91 9.69 37.15
C ASP A 101 8.18 10.02 35.83
N SER A 102 7.16 9.24 35.44
CA SER A 102 6.37 9.52 34.23
C SER A 102 4.85 9.44 34.44
N ILE A 103 4.40 10.03 35.54
CA ILE A 103 2.97 10.33 35.78
C ILE A 103 2.51 11.42 34.79
N ASN A 104 1.52 11.05 33.95
CA ASN A 104 0.48 11.93 33.37
C ASN A 104 0.75 12.69 32.06
N SER A 105 1.28 12.02 31.04
CA SER A 105 1.12 12.46 29.64
C SER A 105 -0.15 11.81 29.04
N LYS A 106 -1.22 12.57 28.81
CA LYS A 106 -2.40 12.08 28.05
C LYS A 106 -1.93 11.41 26.76
N SER A 107 -2.36 10.16 26.51
CA SER A 107 -1.98 9.45 25.29
C SER A 107 -2.41 10.26 24.06
N ASN A 108 -1.51 10.40 23.08
CA ASN A 108 -1.82 11.05 21.81
C ASN A 108 -2.78 10.22 20.93
N LEU A 109 -3.01 8.96 21.30
CA LEU A 109 -3.91 8.03 20.62
C LEU A 109 -5.23 7.91 21.40
N GLN A 110 -6.33 8.23 20.72
CA GLN A 110 -7.71 7.98 21.16
C GLN A 110 -8.28 6.87 20.28
N THR A 111 -8.74 5.77 20.90
CA THR A 111 -9.26 4.60 20.16
C THR A 111 -10.74 4.40 20.41
N SER A 112 -11.43 3.84 19.41
CA SER A 112 -12.82 3.41 19.54
C SER A 112 -13.06 2.21 18.63
N PHE A 113 -13.58 1.12 19.20
CA PHE A 113 -13.81 -0.13 18.48
C PHE A 113 -15.30 -0.35 18.27
N HIS A 114 -15.68 -0.68 17.04
CA HIS A 114 -17.06 -0.84 16.64
C HIS A 114 -17.25 -2.18 15.95
N ARG A 115 -18.41 -2.80 16.21
CA ARG A 115 -18.76 -4.05 15.56
C ARG A 115 -19.15 -3.82 14.12
N LEU A 116 -18.48 -4.53 13.21
CA LEU A 116 -18.90 -4.65 11.83
C LEU A 116 -19.95 -5.77 11.74
N SER A 117 -21.21 -5.40 11.54
CA SER A 117 -22.26 -6.38 11.27
C SER A 117 -22.16 -6.80 9.81
N ILE A 118 -21.52 -7.94 9.56
CA ILE A 118 -21.52 -8.55 8.23
C ILE A 118 -22.84 -9.32 8.12
N SER A 119 -23.75 -8.90 7.25
CA SER A 119 -24.92 -9.74 6.94
C SER A 119 -24.40 -11.09 6.42
N PRO A 120 -24.90 -12.25 6.91
CA PRO A 120 -24.46 -13.54 6.43
C PRO A 120 -24.91 -13.71 4.96
N HIS A 121 -24.14 -13.15 4.03
CA HIS A 121 -24.36 -13.38 2.62
C HIS A 121 -23.98 -14.82 2.30
N LYS A 122 -24.90 -15.50 1.61
CA LYS A 122 -24.86 -16.91 1.22
C LYS A 122 -23.42 -17.35 0.90
N LEU A 123 -22.98 -18.42 1.56
CA LEU A 123 -21.77 -19.17 1.21
C LEU A 123 -21.88 -19.57 -0.27
N ASP A 124 -21.37 -18.71 -1.17
CA ASP A 124 -21.24 -19.10 -2.55
C ASP A 124 -20.09 -20.10 -2.63
N ASN A 125 -20.37 -21.26 -3.22
CA ASN A 125 -19.45 -22.39 -3.29
C ASN A 125 -18.08 -21.91 -3.73
N ARG A 126 -17.02 -22.26 -2.98
CA ARG A 126 -15.62 -21.92 -3.28
C ARG A 126 -15.31 -22.15 -4.76
N ARG A 127 -15.44 -21.13 -5.61
CA ARG A 127 -14.88 -21.18 -6.95
C ARG A 127 -13.38 -21.09 -6.74
N LYS A 128 -12.67 -22.16 -7.09
CA LYS A 128 -11.20 -22.23 -7.03
C LYS A 128 -10.64 -20.97 -7.71
N LEU A 129 -9.65 -20.31 -7.07
CA LEU A 129 -8.91 -19.18 -7.65
C LEU A 129 -8.63 -19.49 -9.14
N SER A 130 -9.13 -18.62 -10.01
CA SER A 130 -9.05 -18.76 -11.45
C SER A 130 -7.57 -18.60 -11.89
N THR A 131 -7.18 -19.33 -12.94
CA THR A 131 -5.84 -19.28 -13.54
C THR A 131 -5.56 -17.89 -14.13
N ASP A 132 -4.29 -17.50 -14.27
CA ASP A 132 -3.88 -16.15 -14.72
C ASP A 132 -4.49 -15.68 -16.06
N GLU A 133 -4.85 -16.59 -16.97
CA GLU A 133 -5.61 -16.29 -18.21
C GLU A 133 -7.07 -15.91 -17.94
N LYS A 134 -7.73 -16.61 -17.01
CA LYS A 134 -9.08 -16.29 -16.59
C LYS A 134 -9.12 -14.95 -15.87
N LEU A 135 -8.07 -14.55 -15.17
CA LEU A 135 -7.99 -13.23 -14.53
C LEU A 135 -8.00 -12.09 -15.55
N LEU A 136 -7.36 -12.24 -16.72
CA LEU A 136 -7.42 -11.22 -17.78
C LEU A 136 -8.79 -11.22 -18.48
N GLU A 137 -9.35 -12.37 -18.80
CA GLU A 137 -10.72 -12.47 -19.33
C GLU A 137 -11.77 -11.97 -18.32
N GLU A 138 -11.57 -12.20 -17.02
CA GLU A 138 -12.45 -11.79 -15.92
C GLU A 138 -12.27 -10.29 -15.67
N LEU A 139 -11.08 -9.71 -15.86
CA LEU A 139 -10.87 -8.25 -15.89
C LEU A 139 -11.50 -7.59 -17.12
N GLU A 140 -11.38 -8.19 -18.31
CA GLU A 140 -12.03 -7.70 -19.54
C GLU A 140 -13.55 -7.88 -19.49
N LYS A 141 -14.04 -8.96 -18.87
CA LYS A 141 -15.46 -9.22 -18.61
C LYS A 141 -15.99 -8.30 -17.53
N LEU A 142 -15.21 -7.99 -16.49
CA LEU A 142 -15.55 -6.94 -15.54
C LEU A 142 -15.59 -5.58 -16.25
N GLU A 143 -14.63 -5.23 -17.11
CA GLU A 143 -14.69 -3.99 -17.92
C GLU A 143 -15.93 -3.95 -18.84
N LYS A 144 -16.37 -5.10 -19.37
CA LYS A 144 -17.56 -5.21 -20.23
C LYS A 144 -18.88 -5.20 -19.45
N GLU A 145 -18.97 -5.95 -18.36
CA GLU A 145 -20.09 -5.92 -17.41
C GLU A 145 -20.21 -4.53 -16.75
N GLU A 146 -19.09 -3.82 -16.56
CA GLU A 146 -19.06 -2.43 -16.11
C GLU A 146 -19.60 -1.45 -17.17
N LYS A 147 -19.38 -1.70 -18.47
CA LYS A 147 -20.01 -0.94 -19.57
C LYS A 147 -21.51 -1.22 -19.68
N GLU A 148 -21.94 -2.46 -19.45
CA GLU A 148 -23.36 -2.82 -19.43
C GLU A 148 -24.06 -2.25 -18.17
N PHE A 149 -23.36 -2.15 -17.04
CA PHE A 149 -23.85 -1.51 -15.82
C PHE A 149 -23.94 0.03 -15.96
N GLN A 150 -23.08 0.66 -16.79
CA GLN A 150 -23.17 2.09 -17.14
C GLN A 150 -24.50 2.44 -17.85
N GLU A 151 -25.02 1.54 -18.69
CA GLU A 151 -26.32 1.73 -19.37
C GLU A 151 -27.53 1.51 -18.44
N ALA A 152 -27.35 0.70 -17.38
CA ALA A 152 -28.39 0.41 -16.40
C ALA A 152 -28.54 1.50 -15.31
N ASP A 153 -27.44 2.16 -14.93
CA ASP A 153 -27.44 3.18 -13.85
C ASP A 153 -28.09 4.51 -14.29
N GLU A 154 -28.12 4.83 -15.59
CA GLU A 154 -28.93 5.94 -16.11
C GLU A 154 -30.45 5.70 -16.00
N ASN A 155 -30.88 4.43 -15.99
CA ASN A 155 -32.30 4.05 -15.95
C ASN A 155 -32.82 3.70 -14.55
N THR A 156 -31.97 3.59 -13.52
CA THR A 156 -32.36 3.05 -12.21
C THR A 156 -32.22 4.06 -11.06
N LYS A 157 -32.62 5.33 -11.28
CA LYS A 157 -32.76 6.35 -10.22
C LYS A 157 -33.98 6.13 -9.29
N SER A 158 -34.48 4.91 -9.11
CA SER A 158 -35.74 4.71 -8.37
C SER A 158 -35.82 3.48 -7.47
N ILE A 159 -34.71 2.79 -7.19
CA ILE A 159 -34.74 1.61 -6.30
C ILE A 159 -33.58 1.65 -5.29
N GLU A 160 -33.51 2.71 -4.50
CA GLU A 160 -32.76 2.70 -3.24
C GLU A 160 -33.71 2.40 -2.10
N SER A 161 -33.92 1.12 -1.78
CA SER A 161 -34.42 0.74 -0.46
C SER A 161 -34.07 -0.71 -0.11
N LYS A 162 -33.16 -0.86 0.86
CA LYS A 162 -32.93 -1.96 1.82
C LYS A 162 -31.46 -2.40 1.87
N ILE A 163 -30.64 -1.66 2.63
CA ILE A 163 -29.30 -2.10 3.05
C ILE A 163 -29.13 -1.76 4.55
N THR A 164 -29.02 -2.79 5.41
CA THR A 164 -28.80 -2.68 6.86
C THR A 164 -27.33 -2.78 7.26
N GLU A 165 -26.44 -2.13 6.50
CA GLU A 165 -24.99 -2.03 6.80
C GLU A 165 -24.53 -0.56 7.00
N GLU A 166 -25.44 0.41 6.85
CA GLU A 166 -25.10 1.85 6.80
C GLU A 166 -25.00 2.55 8.17
N ASP A 167 -25.52 1.99 9.26
CA ASP A 167 -25.66 2.74 10.53
C ASP A 167 -24.34 3.04 11.26
N THR A 168 -23.37 2.10 11.26
CA THR A 168 -22.10 2.31 11.97
C THR A 168 -21.13 3.19 11.19
N LEU A 169 -20.99 2.96 9.89
CA LEU A 169 -20.13 3.79 9.03
C LEU A 169 -20.69 5.21 8.92
N SER A 170 -22.00 5.39 8.72
CA SER A 170 -22.61 6.72 8.69
C SER A 170 -22.44 7.46 10.02
N SER A 171 -22.58 6.78 11.16
CA SER A 171 -22.32 7.34 12.48
C SER A 171 -20.87 7.80 12.63
N ILE A 172 -19.89 7.00 12.22
CA ILE A 172 -18.47 7.37 12.24
C ILE A 172 -18.21 8.55 11.30
N GLN A 173 -18.74 8.51 10.08
CA GLN A 173 -18.58 9.58 9.10
C GLN A 173 -19.17 10.90 9.58
N SER A 174 -20.32 10.87 10.25
CA SER A 174 -20.95 12.08 10.83
C SER A 174 -20.07 12.76 11.89
N LYS A 175 -19.27 11.99 12.63
CA LYS A 175 -18.31 12.51 13.61
C LYS A 175 -17.09 13.13 12.96
N ILE A 176 -16.77 12.78 11.71
CA ILE A 176 -15.60 13.24 10.97
C ILE A 176 -15.95 14.47 10.14
N LYS A 177 -15.76 15.66 10.72
CA LYS A 177 -16.02 16.95 10.04
C LYS A 177 -15.05 17.25 8.90
N ASN A 178 -13.75 16.98 9.08
CA ASN A 178 -12.72 17.17 8.07
C ASN A 178 -12.21 15.81 7.56
N LYS A 179 -12.47 15.50 6.29
CA LYS A 179 -12.05 14.26 5.62
C LYS A 179 -10.66 14.36 4.97
N GLN A 180 -10.03 15.54 4.95
CA GLN A 180 -8.71 15.73 4.33
C GLN A 180 -7.62 14.92 5.03
N ASN A 181 -7.71 14.76 6.36
CA ASN A 181 -6.77 13.98 7.18
C ASN A 181 -7.32 12.60 7.56
N LEU A 182 -8.32 12.11 6.81
CA LEU A 182 -8.89 10.78 7.03
C LEU A 182 -8.12 9.74 6.22
N ILE A 183 -7.60 8.73 6.93
CA ILE A 183 -6.96 7.55 6.39
C ILE A 183 -7.89 6.35 6.61
N ALA A 184 -8.23 5.63 5.55
CA ALA A 184 -8.92 4.35 5.67
C ALA A 184 -7.96 3.22 5.31
N ILE A 185 -7.92 2.16 6.12
CA ILE A 185 -6.96 1.07 5.96
C ILE A 185 -7.63 -0.30 6.09
N MET A 186 -7.18 -1.24 5.25
CA MET A 186 -7.46 -2.67 5.35
C MET A 186 -6.13 -3.40 5.46
N SER A 187 -5.87 -4.03 6.61
CA SER A 187 -4.59 -4.69 6.87
C SER A 187 -4.79 -6.19 7.10
N PHE A 188 -4.45 -6.99 6.07
CA PHE A 188 -4.62 -8.45 6.00
C PHE A 188 -6.08 -8.94 6.05
N THR A 189 -7.04 -8.05 5.79
CA THR A 189 -8.47 -8.34 5.83
C THR A 189 -8.99 -8.91 4.51
N LEU A 190 -8.45 -8.47 3.37
CA LEU A 190 -9.03 -8.77 2.05
C LEU A 190 -8.92 -10.27 1.71
N SER A 191 -7.80 -10.90 2.01
CA SER A 191 -7.60 -12.34 1.83
C SER A 191 -8.36 -13.23 2.81
N ASP A 192 -8.91 -12.66 3.90
CA ASP A 192 -9.78 -13.38 4.85
C ASP A 192 -11.26 -13.36 4.42
N LEU A 193 -11.61 -12.56 3.40
CA LEU A 193 -12.95 -12.54 2.82
C LEU A 193 -13.14 -13.72 1.87
N PRO A 194 -14.26 -14.48 2.00
CA PRO A 194 -14.40 -15.80 1.39
C PRO A 194 -14.59 -15.77 -0.13
N ASN A 195 -15.28 -14.75 -0.65
CA ASN A 195 -15.65 -14.65 -2.06
C ASN A 195 -15.28 -13.28 -2.63
N GLU A 196 -15.26 -13.20 -3.95
CA GLU A 196 -14.87 -12.00 -4.68
C GLU A 196 -15.83 -10.84 -4.50
N GLU A 197 -17.14 -11.11 -4.45
CA GLU A 197 -18.14 -10.08 -4.24
C GLU A 197 -17.97 -9.39 -2.87
N SER A 198 -17.74 -10.14 -1.80
CA SER A 198 -17.42 -9.58 -0.47
C SER A 198 -16.15 -8.73 -0.50
N ARG A 199 -15.13 -9.13 -1.28
CA ARG A 199 -13.91 -8.33 -1.46
C ARG A 199 -14.21 -7.01 -2.18
N ARG A 200 -14.97 -7.07 -3.29
CA ARG A 200 -15.40 -5.91 -4.08
C ARG A 200 -16.24 -4.95 -3.24
N GLN A 201 -17.17 -5.47 -2.45
CA GLN A 201 -17.98 -4.69 -1.52
C GLN A 201 -17.14 -4.07 -0.41
N ALA A 202 -16.19 -4.80 0.18
CA ALA A 202 -15.31 -4.23 1.20
C ALA A 202 -14.47 -3.06 0.67
N ILE A 203 -13.96 -3.16 -0.57
CA ILE A 203 -13.24 -2.06 -1.24
C ILE A 203 -14.19 -0.89 -1.55
N LEU A 204 -15.43 -1.17 -1.96
CA LEU A 204 -16.45 -0.14 -2.14
C LEU A 204 -16.76 0.59 -0.82
N GLN A 205 -16.87 -0.13 0.30
CA GLN A 205 -17.07 0.47 1.62
C GLN A 205 -15.87 1.31 2.05
N LEU A 206 -14.65 0.83 1.78
CA LEU A 206 -13.41 1.60 1.98
C LEU A 206 -13.46 2.92 1.20
N TRP A 207 -13.91 2.89 -0.06
CA TRP A 207 -14.13 4.09 -0.88
C TRP A 207 -15.25 4.98 -0.33
N LYS A 208 -16.39 4.41 0.07
CA LYS A 208 -17.54 5.17 0.61
C LYS A 208 -17.20 5.95 1.87
N THR A 209 -16.16 5.56 2.64
CA THR A 209 -15.69 6.35 3.79
C THR A 209 -15.43 7.83 3.44
N GLY A 210 -15.03 8.11 2.20
CA GLY A 210 -14.62 9.44 1.77
C GLY A 210 -13.20 9.82 2.23
N ALA A 211 -12.41 8.83 2.67
CA ALA A 211 -11.03 9.05 3.09
C ALA A 211 -10.18 9.63 1.94
N LYS A 212 -9.34 10.61 2.27
CA LYS A 212 -8.38 11.19 1.31
C LYS A 212 -7.29 10.20 0.96
N THR A 213 -6.88 9.36 1.91
CA THR A 213 -5.89 8.30 1.73
C THR A 213 -6.49 6.95 2.08
N MET A 214 -6.34 5.97 1.17
CA MET A 214 -6.75 4.59 1.38
C MET A 214 -5.55 3.66 1.26
N ILE A 215 -5.44 2.71 2.18
CA ILE A 215 -4.31 1.79 2.27
C ILE A 215 -4.85 0.37 2.30
N ILE A 216 -4.31 -0.50 1.46
CA ILE A 216 -4.62 -1.93 1.50
C ILE A 216 -3.31 -2.68 1.60
N ILE A 217 -3.19 -3.55 2.61
CA ILE A 217 -2.02 -4.40 2.87
C ILE A 217 -2.51 -5.84 2.94
N ASP A 218 -1.81 -6.76 2.30
CA ASP A 218 -2.11 -8.18 2.37
C ASP A 218 -0.83 -9.04 2.29
N ARG A 219 -1.01 -10.36 2.37
CA ARG A 219 0.04 -11.38 2.36
C ARG A 219 0.89 -11.25 1.09
N GLY A 220 2.22 -11.30 1.24
CA GLY A 220 3.17 -11.28 0.14
C GLY A 220 3.27 -12.64 -0.55
N THR A 221 2.16 -13.10 -1.10
CA THR A 221 2.02 -14.34 -1.88
C THR A 221 1.49 -14.00 -3.27
N PRO A 222 1.59 -14.91 -4.26
CA PRO A 222 0.99 -14.69 -5.58
C PRO A 222 -0.50 -14.32 -5.50
N SER A 223 -1.26 -15.02 -4.66
CA SER A 223 -2.68 -14.74 -4.42
C SER A 223 -2.91 -13.38 -3.75
N GLY A 224 -2.12 -13.02 -2.74
CA GLY A 224 -2.25 -11.71 -2.09
C GLY A 224 -1.91 -10.54 -3.03
N PHE A 225 -0.89 -10.71 -3.88
CA PHE A 225 -0.58 -9.75 -4.94
C PHE A 225 -1.72 -9.59 -5.96
N GLN A 226 -2.36 -10.68 -6.38
CA GLN A 226 -3.53 -10.61 -7.25
C GLN A 226 -4.66 -9.81 -6.59
N LEU A 227 -4.97 -10.08 -5.31
CA LEU A 227 -5.99 -9.34 -4.55
C LEU A 227 -5.67 -7.84 -4.45
N ILE A 228 -4.42 -7.48 -4.14
CA ILE A 228 -3.97 -6.09 -4.10
C ILE A 228 -4.05 -5.42 -5.49
N SER A 229 -3.70 -6.15 -6.55
CA SER A 229 -3.76 -5.64 -7.92
C SER A 229 -5.20 -5.38 -8.39
N MET A 230 -6.13 -6.28 -8.05
CA MET A 230 -7.56 -6.10 -8.29
C MET A 230 -8.11 -4.92 -7.49
N ALA A 231 -7.77 -4.83 -6.20
CA ALA A 231 -8.22 -3.74 -5.34
C ALA A 231 -7.69 -2.37 -5.81
N ARG A 232 -6.43 -2.32 -6.26
CA ARG A 232 -5.82 -1.17 -6.92
C ARG A 232 -6.64 -0.74 -8.13
N GLN A 233 -6.96 -1.67 -9.02
CA GLN A 233 -7.71 -1.36 -10.24
C GLN A 233 -9.12 -0.87 -9.92
N GLN A 234 -9.80 -1.53 -8.97
CA GLN A 234 -11.15 -1.13 -8.55
C GLN A 234 -11.16 0.30 -7.98
N LEU A 235 -10.20 0.66 -7.11
CA LEU A 235 -10.13 2.02 -6.54
C LEU A 235 -9.82 3.09 -7.60
N LEU A 236 -9.00 2.77 -8.61
CA LEU A 236 -8.75 3.66 -9.74
C LEU A 236 -10.00 3.83 -10.61
N ASN A 237 -10.74 2.75 -10.87
CA ASN A 237 -11.99 2.81 -11.63
C ASN A 237 -13.07 3.62 -10.90
N LEU A 238 -13.21 3.44 -9.57
CA LEU A 238 -14.13 4.24 -8.75
C LEU A 238 -13.80 5.74 -8.81
N GLY A 239 -12.51 6.09 -8.83
CA GLY A 239 -12.09 7.48 -9.03
C GLY A 239 -12.45 8.03 -10.40
N LYS A 240 -12.28 7.24 -11.48
CA LYS A 240 -12.62 7.65 -12.85
C LYS A 240 -14.13 7.84 -13.07
N ARG A 241 -14.98 7.10 -12.37
CA ARG A 241 -16.46 7.17 -12.49
C ARG A 241 -17.05 8.45 -11.93
N SER A 242 -16.33 9.14 -11.06
CA SER A 242 -16.87 10.30 -10.39
C SER A 242 -16.77 11.52 -11.31
N SER A 243 -17.90 11.94 -11.90
CA SER A 243 -18.01 13.06 -12.86
C SER A 243 -17.57 14.43 -12.30
N ILE A 244 -17.25 14.47 -11.01
CA ILE A 244 -16.75 15.63 -10.27
C ILE A 244 -15.23 15.50 -10.17
N SER A 245 -14.50 16.49 -10.71
CA SER A 245 -13.03 16.53 -10.74
C SER A 245 -12.34 16.38 -9.37
N GLN A 246 -13.08 16.57 -8.27
CA GLN A 246 -12.57 16.40 -6.90
C GLN A 246 -12.56 14.93 -6.41
N GLU A 247 -13.17 14.00 -7.14
CA GLU A 247 -13.36 12.61 -6.73
C GLU A 247 -12.53 11.59 -7.54
N SER A 248 -11.57 12.05 -8.36
CA SER A 248 -10.60 11.15 -9.00
C SER A 248 -9.73 10.41 -7.96
N SER A 249 -8.92 9.45 -8.40
CA SER A 249 -7.96 8.76 -7.53
C SER A 249 -6.69 8.38 -8.28
N TRP A 250 -5.60 8.23 -7.52
CA TRP A 250 -4.29 7.90 -8.07
C TRP A 250 -3.43 7.14 -7.05
N ILE A 251 -2.39 6.46 -7.52
CA ILE A 251 -1.52 5.61 -6.71
C ILE A 251 -0.35 6.41 -6.16
N LEU A 252 -0.28 6.51 -4.83
CA LEU A 252 0.82 7.15 -4.10
C LEU A 252 2.04 6.21 -3.93
N ALA A 253 1.77 4.92 -3.69
CA ALA A 253 2.78 3.88 -3.53
C ALA A 253 2.14 2.47 -3.68
N PRO A 254 2.91 1.40 -3.94
CA PRO A 254 4.35 1.38 -4.24
C PRO A 254 4.68 1.84 -5.67
N CYS A 255 3.72 1.74 -6.59
CA CYS A 255 3.89 2.09 -7.99
C CYS A 255 3.93 3.62 -8.16
N SER A 256 4.76 4.11 -9.07
CA SER A 256 4.84 5.53 -9.44
C SER A 256 3.84 5.94 -10.54
N HIS A 257 2.98 5.02 -10.96
CA HIS A 257 2.05 5.18 -12.09
C HIS A 257 0.66 4.61 -11.77
N ASP A 258 -0.32 5.07 -12.55
CA ASP A 258 -1.73 4.66 -12.47
C ASP A 258 -2.11 3.64 -13.56
N LEU A 259 -1.17 3.30 -14.46
CA LEU A 259 -1.33 2.30 -15.52
C LEU A 259 -1.48 0.87 -14.96
N ILE A 260 -1.91 -0.10 -15.78
CA ILE A 260 -1.99 -1.51 -15.38
C ILE A 260 -0.61 -1.99 -14.88
N CYS A 261 -0.57 -2.76 -13.79
CA CYS A 261 0.69 -3.25 -13.23
C CYS A 261 1.36 -4.22 -14.20
N PRO A 262 2.62 -4.00 -14.62
CA PRO A 262 3.29 -4.84 -15.63
C PRO A 262 3.58 -6.27 -15.16
N LEU A 263 3.49 -6.53 -13.85
CA LEU A 263 3.70 -7.86 -13.26
C LEU A 263 2.45 -8.76 -13.30
N ILE A 264 1.29 -8.21 -13.67
CA ILE A 264 0.05 -8.99 -13.81
C ILE A 264 0.21 -10.04 -14.91
N GLY A 265 -0.23 -11.28 -14.63
CA GLY A 265 -0.11 -12.41 -15.54
C GLY A 265 1.31 -12.95 -15.71
N SER A 266 2.27 -12.44 -14.94
CA SER A 266 3.64 -12.96 -14.94
C SER A 266 3.85 -13.98 -13.82
N LYS A 267 4.97 -14.72 -13.88
CA LYS A 267 5.39 -15.60 -12.76
C LYS A 267 5.84 -14.81 -11.51
N HIS A 268 6.08 -13.52 -11.66
CA HIS A 268 6.56 -12.63 -10.62
C HIS A 268 5.39 -11.88 -9.99
N PHE A 269 5.52 -11.53 -8.72
CA PHE A 269 4.49 -10.77 -8.00
C PHE A 269 5.14 -9.66 -7.18
N CYS A 270 4.51 -8.48 -7.18
CA CYS A 270 5.02 -7.31 -6.48
C CYS A 270 4.80 -7.46 -4.96
N HIS A 271 5.88 -7.65 -4.23
CA HIS A 271 5.86 -7.76 -2.77
C HIS A 271 7.11 -7.15 -2.16
N PHE A 272 7.04 -6.98 -0.85
CA PHE A 272 8.08 -6.42 0.00
C PHE A 272 8.26 -7.33 1.20
N SER A 273 9.35 -7.13 1.93
CA SER A 273 9.67 -7.94 3.11
C SER A 273 10.04 -7.04 4.26
N GLN A 274 9.40 -7.27 5.41
CA GLN A 274 9.80 -6.67 6.67
C GLN A 274 10.40 -7.75 7.56
N ARG A 275 11.65 -7.56 7.96
CA ARG A 275 12.28 -8.40 8.96
C ARG A 275 11.71 -8.07 10.34
N ILE A 276 11.27 -9.08 11.05
CA ILE A 276 10.70 -8.97 12.40
C ILE A 276 11.41 -9.94 13.35
N GLN A 277 11.47 -9.57 14.62
CA GLN A 277 11.98 -10.45 15.66
C GLN A 277 10.91 -11.50 16.01
N ARG A 278 11.30 -12.77 15.99
CA ARG A 278 10.47 -13.90 16.37
C ARG A 278 10.36 -13.97 17.90
N PRO A 279 9.13 -13.89 18.47
CA PRO A 279 8.95 -14.06 19.90
C PRO A 279 9.41 -15.44 20.38
N LYS A 280 9.87 -15.53 21.63
CA LYS A 280 10.38 -16.79 22.22
C LYS A 280 9.41 -17.97 22.04
N PHE A 281 8.11 -17.76 22.30
CA PHE A 281 7.10 -18.82 22.15
C PHE A 281 7.01 -19.34 20.71
N LEU A 282 7.11 -18.46 19.70
CA LEU A 282 7.02 -18.84 18.29
C LEU A 282 8.28 -19.60 17.81
N LYS A 283 9.45 -19.32 18.42
CA LYS A 283 10.69 -20.10 18.20
C LYS A 283 10.50 -21.55 18.62
N VAL A 284 9.93 -21.74 19.82
CA VAL A 284 9.63 -23.07 20.38
C VAL A 284 8.62 -23.80 19.49
N THR A 285 7.51 -23.18 19.11
CA THR A 285 6.48 -23.81 18.27
C THR A 285 6.97 -24.17 16.87
N LYS A 286 7.82 -23.33 16.26
CA LYS A 286 8.35 -23.59 14.91
C LYS A 286 9.63 -24.43 14.91
N HIS A 287 10.10 -24.90 16.08
CA HIS A 287 11.36 -25.63 16.23
C HIS A 287 12.55 -24.94 15.55
N THR A 288 12.66 -23.62 15.68
CA THR A 288 13.71 -22.82 15.04
C THR A 288 14.51 -22.04 16.08
N LEU A 289 15.83 -22.02 15.90
CA LEU A 289 16.76 -21.22 16.70
C LEU A 289 16.97 -19.82 16.11
N ILE A 290 16.40 -19.54 14.94
CA ILE A 290 16.54 -18.25 14.28
C ILE A 290 15.59 -17.26 14.95
N ASP A 291 16.16 -16.14 15.40
CA ASP A 291 15.44 -15.10 16.13
C ASP A 291 14.71 -14.10 15.23
N GLU A 292 14.88 -14.23 13.93
CA GLU A 292 14.33 -13.32 12.93
C GLU A 292 13.46 -14.08 11.93
N GLU A 293 12.48 -13.36 11.38
CA GLU A 293 11.71 -13.82 10.25
C GLU A 293 11.38 -12.69 9.27
N ASP A 294 11.48 -13.00 7.99
CA ASP A 294 11.16 -12.09 6.91
C ASP A 294 9.66 -12.25 6.57
N CYS A 295 8.85 -11.29 7.02
CA CYS A 295 7.43 -11.24 6.72
C CYS A 295 7.20 -10.55 5.38
N LYS A 296 6.72 -11.31 4.40
CA LYS A 296 6.39 -10.80 3.07
C LYS A 296 4.98 -10.22 3.03
N PHE A 297 4.84 -9.06 2.40
CA PHE A 297 3.56 -8.38 2.22
C PHE A 297 3.48 -7.69 0.86
N SER A 298 2.26 -7.50 0.36
CA SER A 298 1.95 -6.67 -0.79
C SER A 298 1.02 -5.56 -0.32
N TYR A 299 1.16 -4.36 -0.88
CA TYR A 299 0.33 -3.23 -0.47
C TYR A 299 0.09 -2.27 -1.62
N VAL A 300 -0.90 -1.40 -1.43
CA VAL A 300 -1.15 -0.24 -2.27
C VAL A 300 -1.63 0.92 -1.39
N ILE A 301 -1.17 2.13 -1.70
CA ILE A 301 -1.63 3.38 -1.12
C ILE A 301 -2.25 4.19 -2.26
N VAL A 302 -3.53 4.50 -2.12
CA VAL A 302 -4.33 5.27 -3.07
C VAL A 302 -4.72 6.59 -2.44
N ARG A 303 -4.58 7.68 -3.18
CA ARG A 303 -5.00 9.01 -2.75
C ARG A 303 -6.16 9.48 -3.61
N ARG A 304 -7.17 10.10 -2.99
CA ARG A 304 -8.33 10.71 -3.65
C ARG A 304 -7.99 12.13 -4.12
N GLY A 305 -8.68 12.60 -5.15
CA GLY A 305 -8.45 13.85 -5.86
C GLY A 305 -7.54 13.66 -7.06
N LEU A 306 -7.23 14.76 -7.74
CA LEU A 306 -6.29 14.75 -8.86
C LEU A 306 -4.92 14.33 -8.32
N ARG A 307 -4.15 13.62 -9.17
CA ARG A 307 -2.71 13.52 -8.95
C ARG A 307 -2.24 14.97 -8.93
N ASP A 308 -1.62 15.39 -7.83
CA ASP A 308 -1.08 16.74 -7.74
C ASP A 308 -0.18 16.90 -8.96
N GLU A 309 -0.67 17.63 -9.97
CA GLU A 309 0.18 18.14 -11.02
C GLU A 309 1.13 19.06 -10.25
N CYS A 310 2.30 18.53 -9.89
CA CYS A 310 3.43 19.40 -9.69
C CYS A 310 3.45 20.21 -10.97
N LYS A 311 3.11 21.50 -10.85
CA LYS A 311 3.19 22.47 -11.93
C LYS A 311 4.55 22.26 -12.58
N PHE A 312 4.58 21.52 -13.68
CA PHE A 312 5.70 21.55 -14.59
C PHE A 312 5.60 22.95 -15.18
N ASP A 313 6.64 23.75 -15.06
CA ASP A 313 6.79 24.86 -15.98
C ASP A 313 6.78 24.22 -17.38
N GLU A 314 5.68 24.42 -18.11
CA GLU A 314 5.46 23.96 -19.48
C GLU A 314 6.39 24.70 -20.45
N GLY A 315 7.68 24.45 -20.31
CA GLY A 315 8.68 25.07 -21.14
C GLY A 315 9.91 24.20 -21.22
N ARG A 316 9.83 23.02 -21.87
CA ARG A 316 10.93 22.54 -22.73
C ARG A 316 10.85 21.20 -23.46
N PHE A 317 9.76 20.42 -23.44
CA PHE A 317 9.71 19.21 -24.26
C PHE A 317 8.79 19.38 -25.48
N SER A 318 9.37 19.89 -26.57
CA SER A 318 8.85 19.61 -27.90
C SER A 318 9.23 18.16 -28.22
N LEU A 319 8.22 17.32 -28.40
CA LEU A 319 8.33 15.98 -28.95
C LEU A 319 8.78 16.09 -30.41
N ASP A 320 9.97 15.57 -30.71
CA ASP A 320 10.21 14.96 -32.02
C ASP A 320 10.34 13.45 -31.78
N ASP A 321 9.25 12.74 -32.11
CA ASP A 321 9.19 11.29 -32.20
C ASP A 321 10.24 10.79 -33.20
N GLN A 322 11.23 10.04 -32.73
CA GLN A 322 11.98 9.11 -33.59
C GLN A 322 11.77 7.69 -33.06
N VAL A 323 10.71 7.08 -33.58
CA VAL A 323 10.53 5.63 -33.57
C VAL A 323 11.58 5.05 -34.52
N VAL A 324 12.57 4.34 -33.98
CA VAL A 324 13.50 3.55 -34.79
C VAL A 324 13.04 2.10 -34.72
N GLU A 325 12.44 1.62 -35.81
CA GLU A 325 12.29 0.18 -36.06
C GLU A 325 13.68 -0.43 -36.20
N VAL A 326 13.95 -1.51 -35.46
CA VAL A 326 15.16 -2.31 -35.69
C VAL A 326 14.76 -3.78 -35.74
N ASP A 327 15.00 -4.36 -36.92
CA ASP A 327 14.87 -5.77 -37.24
C ASP A 327 15.77 -6.66 -36.37
N ASP A 328 15.39 -7.93 -36.29
CA ASP A 328 16.02 -9.03 -35.54
C ASP A 328 17.57 -9.05 -35.62
N ILE A 329 18.28 -8.92 -34.48
CA ILE A 329 19.73 -9.19 -34.44
C ILE A 329 20.14 -10.14 -33.29
N LYS A 330 20.85 -11.20 -33.72
CA LYS A 330 21.46 -12.30 -32.98
C LYS A 330 22.62 -11.86 -32.08
N MET A 331 22.85 -12.65 -31.03
CA MET A 331 24.01 -12.55 -30.15
C MET A 331 25.35 -12.76 -30.88
N GLY A 332 26.24 -11.76 -30.78
CA GLY A 332 27.69 -11.92 -30.91
C GLY A 332 28.31 -11.36 -32.20
N SER A 333 28.72 -10.09 -32.20
CA SER A 333 30.09 -9.64 -32.54
C SER A 333 30.20 -8.11 -32.62
N SER A 334 31.37 -7.66 -32.15
CA SER A 334 32.17 -6.45 -32.42
C SER A 334 31.52 -5.09 -32.72
N ASP A 335 31.72 -4.19 -31.75
CA ASP A 335 32.03 -2.76 -31.82
C ASP A 335 31.74 -2.01 -33.14
N GLN A 336 30.70 -1.17 -33.11
CA GLN A 336 30.77 0.18 -33.68
C GLN A 336 30.16 1.19 -32.70
N VAL A 337 30.99 2.15 -32.30
CA VAL A 337 30.63 3.30 -31.47
C VAL A 337 29.96 4.32 -32.38
N ILE A 338 28.68 4.59 -32.15
CA ILE A 338 28.03 5.80 -32.67
C ILE A 338 28.10 6.82 -31.53
N GLU A 339 28.95 7.83 -31.69
CA GLU A 339 28.97 9.02 -30.85
C GLU A 339 27.65 9.79 -31.07
N SER A 340 26.79 9.81 -30.06
CA SER A 340 25.69 10.75 -29.98
C SER A 340 26.00 11.83 -28.95
N ASN A 341 25.71 13.06 -29.37
CA ASN A 341 26.08 14.32 -28.75
C ASN A 341 25.79 14.42 -27.26
N GLN A 342 26.67 15.15 -26.57
CA GLN A 342 26.60 15.47 -25.16
C GLN A 342 25.24 16.09 -24.82
N VAL A 343 24.38 15.32 -24.15
CA VAL A 343 23.25 15.87 -23.42
C VAL A 343 23.83 16.40 -22.11
N GLU A 344 23.88 17.73 -22.00
CA GLU A 344 24.30 18.42 -20.79
C GLU A 344 23.47 17.95 -19.59
N ASP A 345 24.17 17.78 -18.47
CA ASP A 345 23.74 17.20 -17.21
C ASP A 345 22.76 18.13 -16.47
N HIS A 346 21.52 18.23 -16.99
CA HIS A 346 20.44 18.89 -16.27
C HIS A 346 19.71 17.86 -15.41
N GLN A 347 20.03 17.88 -14.12
CA GLN A 347 19.31 17.19 -13.05
C GLN A 347 17.83 17.58 -13.11
N VAL A 348 17.02 16.82 -13.85
CA VAL A 348 15.56 16.90 -13.78
C VAL A 348 15.20 16.49 -12.36
N GLN A 349 14.86 17.46 -11.51
CA GLN A 349 14.33 17.22 -10.16
C GLN A 349 12.99 16.49 -10.32
N SER A 350 13.05 15.16 -10.38
CA SER A 350 11.88 14.32 -10.51
C SER A 350 11.07 14.41 -9.21
N ASN A 351 9.76 14.67 -9.35
CA ASN A 351 8.83 14.67 -8.21
C ASN A 351 8.97 13.34 -7.45
N PRO A 352 9.16 13.34 -6.10
CA PRO A 352 9.29 12.11 -5.33
C PRO A 352 8.17 11.09 -5.46
N VAL A 353 6.99 11.55 -5.87
CA VAL A 353 5.84 10.71 -6.19
C VAL A 353 6.07 9.85 -7.43
N ASN A 354 6.84 10.36 -8.39
CA ASN A 354 7.12 9.72 -9.67
C ASN A 354 8.39 8.86 -9.65
N TRP A 355 9.12 8.81 -8.53
CA TRP A 355 10.32 8.00 -8.42
C TRP A 355 10.04 6.52 -8.66
N PRO A 356 10.76 5.88 -9.59
CA PRO A 356 10.56 4.48 -9.90
C PRO A 356 10.86 3.60 -8.68
N ARG A 357 10.12 2.49 -8.56
CA ARG A 357 10.26 1.54 -7.45
C ARG A 357 11.25 0.46 -7.80
N ILE A 358 12.27 0.22 -6.98
CA ILE A 358 13.13 -0.96 -7.12
C ILE A 358 12.30 -2.21 -6.79
N ILE A 359 12.11 -3.10 -7.76
CA ILE A 359 11.25 -4.29 -7.62
C ILE A 359 12.02 -5.61 -7.45
N LEU A 360 13.35 -5.58 -7.57
CA LEU A 360 14.23 -6.72 -7.35
C LEU A 360 15.48 -6.30 -6.58
N PRO A 361 16.14 -7.21 -5.85
CA PRO A 361 17.40 -6.91 -5.18
C PRO A 361 18.44 -6.31 -6.14
N PRO A 362 19.01 -5.13 -5.83
CA PRO A 362 20.04 -4.52 -6.67
C PRO A 362 21.24 -5.43 -6.94
N HIS A 363 21.66 -5.55 -8.19
CA HIS A 363 22.84 -6.33 -8.56
C HIS A 363 24.10 -5.45 -8.44
N LYS A 364 24.82 -5.62 -7.33
CA LYS A 364 25.97 -4.79 -6.98
C LYS A 364 27.25 -5.36 -7.59
N LYS A 365 27.69 -4.84 -8.74
CA LYS A 365 28.94 -5.25 -9.42
C LYS A 365 30.10 -4.29 -9.09
N LYS A 366 31.32 -4.62 -9.54
CA LYS A 366 32.46 -3.71 -9.40
C LYS A 366 32.29 -2.56 -10.40
N GLY A 367 32.23 -1.32 -9.91
CA GLY A 367 32.16 -0.12 -10.74
C GLY A 367 30.78 0.26 -11.29
N HIS A 368 29.75 -0.56 -11.11
CA HIS A 368 28.36 -0.21 -11.43
C HIS A 368 27.37 -1.02 -10.58
N VAL A 369 26.13 -0.54 -10.49
CA VAL A 369 24.99 -1.24 -9.89
C VAL A 369 23.87 -1.35 -10.92
N ILE A 370 23.23 -2.51 -11.02
CA ILE A 370 22.07 -2.70 -11.89
C ILE A 370 20.82 -2.73 -11.04
N LEU A 371 19.85 -1.88 -11.38
CA LEU A 371 18.55 -1.76 -10.73
C LEU A 371 17.48 -2.19 -11.73
N ASP A 372 16.58 -3.08 -11.30
CA ASP A 372 15.35 -3.39 -12.04
C ASP A 372 14.19 -2.67 -11.31
N VAL A 373 13.52 -1.76 -12.03
CA VAL A 373 12.56 -0.83 -11.44
C VAL A 373 11.20 -0.86 -12.15
N CYS A 374 10.13 -0.60 -11.40
CA CYS A 374 8.81 -0.28 -11.95
C CYS A 374 8.75 1.23 -12.15
N SER A 375 8.71 1.65 -13.41
CA SER A 375 8.84 3.05 -13.82
C SER A 375 7.50 3.77 -13.92
N SER A 376 7.52 5.10 -13.95
CA SER A 376 6.33 5.92 -14.18
C SER A 376 5.70 5.66 -15.56
N SER A 377 6.47 5.12 -16.50
CA SER A 377 6.00 4.63 -17.81
C SER A 377 5.05 3.42 -17.73
N GLY A 378 4.89 2.80 -16.55
CA GLY A 378 4.13 1.57 -16.38
C GLY A 378 4.85 0.32 -16.89
N GLN A 379 6.14 0.44 -17.24
CA GLN A 379 6.97 -0.66 -17.68
C GLN A 379 8.02 -1.02 -16.63
N ILE A 380 8.58 -2.23 -16.75
CA ILE A 380 9.76 -2.62 -15.97
C ILE A 380 10.99 -2.23 -16.74
N GLU A 381 11.81 -1.39 -16.14
CA GLU A 381 13.02 -0.84 -16.75
C GLU A 381 14.26 -1.30 -15.98
N ARG A 382 15.35 -1.53 -16.70
CA ARG A 382 16.67 -1.83 -16.16
C ARG A 382 17.57 -0.62 -16.27
N MET A 383 17.96 -0.08 -15.13
CA MET A 383 18.90 1.02 -15.01
C MET A 383 20.28 0.49 -14.63
N THR A 384 21.33 1.01 -15.25
CA THR A 384 22.71 0.73 -14.85
C THR A 384 23.32 2.01 -14.34
N ILE A 385 23.69 2.03 -13.06
CA ILE A 385 24.27 3.17 -12.36
C ILE A 385 25.80 2.96 -12.25
N PRO A 386 26.60 3.49 -13.19
CA PRO A 386 28.06 3.37 -13.13
C PRO A 386 28.65 4.35 -12.11
N LYS A 387 29.83 4.03 -11.59
CA LYS A 387 30.59 4.94 -10.72
C LYS A 387 30.92 6.28 -11.39
N SER A 388 30.97 6.31 -12.73
CA SER A 388 31.17 7.51 -13.54
C SER A 388 29.93 8.39 -13.70
N GLN A 389 28.75 7.95 -13.27
CA GLN A 389 27.55 8.79 -13.23
C GLN A 389 27.63 9.83 -12.12
N GLY A 390 28.24 9.48 -10.99
CA GLY A 390 28.37 10.38 -9.86
C GLY A 390 28.73 9.60 -8.61
N LYS A 391 29.48 10.25 -7.71
CA LYS A 391 29.85 9.63 -6.44
C LYS A 391 28.61 9.32 -5.61
N SER A 392 27.72 10.30 -5.43
CA SER A 392 26.50 10.15 -4.61
C SER A 392 25.59 9.04 -5.16
N ASP A 393 25.14 9.16 -6.41
CA ASP A 393 24.24 8.22 -7.06
C ASP A 393 24.76 6.79 -6.99
N TYR A 394 26.05 6.57 -7.25
CA TYR A 394 26.64 5.24 -7.17
C TYR A 394 26.65 4.67 -5.74
N TYR A 395 26.98 5.49 -4.73
CA TYR A 395 26.94 5.04 -3.33
C TYR A 395 25.52 4.80 -2.84
N ASP A 396 24.57 5.64 -3.26
CA ASP A 396 23.15 5.46 -2.96
C ASP A 396 22.64 4.16 -3.60
N ALA A 397 22.92 3.91 -4.89
CA ALA A 397 22.57 2.66 -5.56
C ALA A 397 23.16 1.42 -4.86
N ARG A 398 24.38 1.52 -4.32
CA ARG A 398 25.00 0.44 -3.54
C ARG A 398 24.34 0.22 -2.19
N LYS A 399 23.71 1.24 -1.62
CA LYS A 399 22.98 1.16 -0.34
C LYS A 399 21.50 0.90 -0.51
N SER A 400 20.96 1.03 -1.72
CA SER A 400 19.59 0.68 -2.03
C SER A 400 19.31 -0.82 -1.85
N HIS A 401 18.07 -1.11 -1.51
CA HIS A 401 17.50 -2.43 -1.33
C HIS A 401 16.24 -2.57 -2.19
N TRP A 402 15.75 -3.81 -2.28
CA TRP A 402 14.46 -4.08 -2.89
C TRP A 402 13.36 -3.33 -2.12
N GLY A 403 12.57 -2.56 -2.87
CA GLY A 403 11.44 -1.81 -2.35
C GLY A 403 11.74 -0.33 -2.13
N ASP A 404 12.98 0.11 -2.30
CA ASP A 404 13.30 1.53 -2.20
C ASP A 404 12.80 2.31 -3.43
N SER A 405 12.40 3.56 -3.22
CA SER A 405 12.19 4.52 -4.32
C SER A 405 13.55 4.99 -4.82
N TRP A 406 13.72 5.10 -6.13
CA TRP A 406 14.97 5.53 -6.73
C TRP A 406 14.87 6.97 -7.26
N PRO A 407 15.51 7.96 -6.61
CA PRO A 407 15.37 9.38 -6.97
C PRO A 407 16.24 9.82 -8.15
N HIS A 408 17.31 9.07 -8.42
CA HIS A 408 18.32 9.47 -9.38
C HIS A 408 17.96 9.01 -10.79
N GLY A 409 18.37 9.77 -11.80
CA GLY A 409 18.28 9.32 -13.19
C GLY A 409 19.22 8.15 -13.49
N SER A 410 19.20 7.67 -14.73
CA SER A 410 20.23 6.80 -15.27
C SER A 410 20.99 7.55 -16.35
N LYS A 411 22.34 7.48 -16.32
CA LYS A 411 23.18 8.11 -17.35
C LYS A 411 22.93 7.55 -18.75
N LYS A 412 22.57 6.27 -18.83
CA LYS A 412 22.14 5.61 -20.08
C LYS A 412 20.63 5.47 -20.09
N VAL A 413 20.03 5.48 -21.27
CA VAL A 413 18.61 5.18 -21.45
C VAL A 413 18.29 3.82 -20.80
N PRO A 414 17.32 3.75 -19.87
CA PRO A 414 16.93 2.49 -19.25
C PRO A 414 16.45 1.47 -20.29
N LEU A 415 16.81 0.21 -20.09
CA LEU A 415 16.37 -0.87 -20.98
C LEU A 415 15.01 -1.41 -20.50
N VAL A 416 14.00 -1.33 -21.35
CA VAL A 416 12.69 -1.94 -21.07
C VAL A 416 12.83 -3.46 -21.05
N LYS A 417 12.33 -4.11 -20.01
CA LYS A 417 12.31 -5.57 -19.87
C LYS A 417 10.92 -6.08 -20.19
N GLU A 418 10.82 -6.86 -21.26
CA GLU A 418 9.61 -7.64 -21.51
C GLU A 418 9.47 -8.77 -20.49
N ILE A 419 8.35 -8.76 -19.77
CA ILE A 419 8.04 -9.83 -18.83
C ILE A 419 7.22 -10.87 -19.56
N LYS A 420 7.76 -12.10 -19.67
CA LYS A 420 7.02 -13.23 -20.20
C LYS A 420 5.78 -13.49 -19.35
N LYS A 421 4.60 -13.26 -19.92
CA LYS A 421 3.32 -13.63 -19.32
C LYS A 421 3.17 -15.15 -19.38
N VAL A 422 2.70 -15.74 -18.29
CA VAL A 422 2.44 -17.18 -18.22
C VAL A 422 1.06 -17.41 -18.83
N ILE A 423 1.02 -17.53 -20.15
CA ILE A 423 -0.14 -18.01 -20.90
C ILE A 423 -0.24 -19.51 -20.57
N LYS A 424 -1.04 -19.86 -19.56
CA LYS A 424 -1.34 -21.27 -19.25
C LYS A 424 -2.35 -21.76 -20.28
N LYS A 425 -1.87 -22.21 -21.45
CA LYS A 425 -2.69 -22.95 -22.42
C LYS A 425 -3.61 -23.91 -21.66
N SER A 426 -4.89 -23.62 -21.66
CA SER A 426 -5.94 -24.48 -21.13
C SER A 426 -5.86 -25.83 -21.86
N ILE A 427 -5.56 -26.90 -21.12
CA ILE A 427 -5.72 -28.29 -21.57
C ILE A 427 -7.16 -28.71 -21.35
#